data_AF-A0A6J0B712-F1
#
_entry.id   AF-A0A6J0B712-F1
#
_cell.length_a   1.000
_cell.length_b   1.000
_cell.length_c   1.000
_cell.angle_alpha   90.00
_cell.angle_beta   90.00
_cell.angle_gamma   90.00
#
_symmetry.space_group_name_H-M   'P 1'
#
loop_
_entity.id
_entity.type
_entity.pdbx_description
1 polymer ?
#
loop_
_entity_poly.entity_id
_entity_poly.type
_entity_poly.pdbx_seq_one_letter_code
_entity_poly.pdbx_strand_id
1 'polypeptide(L)'
;MRSTELYEVGASPLCANLNGLSPGQGRLCQLYQDHMAGVARGARAGIAECQHQFRDRRWNCSTVEDGTVFGPVLGIASRETAFVHAMAAAGVVYSVSRACRDGQLSSCGCSRSGRPRDLNREWIWGGCGDNLEYGYKFTQGFVDVRERERSYKRGSREQGRSLMNLHNNEAGRR
;
A
#
# COMPACT_ATOMS: atom_id res chain seq x y z
N MET A 1 45.19 7.21 15.08
CA MET A 1 43.87 6.96 15.69
C MET A 1 42.84 7.83 15.00
N ARG A 2 42.09 7.28 14.04
CA ARG A 2 40.88 7.92 13.50
C ARG A 2 39.70 7.13 14.07
N SER A 3 39.01 7.72 15.03
CA SER A 3 37.81 7.15 15.62
C SER A 3 36.71 7.16 14.57
N THR A 4 36.28 5.97 14.17
CA THR A 4 35.06 5.73 13.40
C THR A 4 33.85 6.15 14.26
N GLU A 5 33.19 7.25 13.89
CA GLU A 5 31.85 7.54 14.39
C GLU A 5 30.89 6.51 13.80
N LEU A 6 30.38 5.63 14.66
CA LEU A 6 29.27 4.76 14.37
C LEU A 6 28.03 5.66 14.24
N TYR A 7 27.50 5.80 13.02
CA TYR A 7 26.16 6.32 12.82
C TYR A 7 25.19 5.34 13.48
N GLU A 8 24.77 5.69 14.69
CA GLU A 8 23.63 5.08 15.35
C GLU A 8 22.43 5.29 14.42
N VAL A 9 21.93 4.19 13.83
CA VAL A 9 20.71 4.19 13.02
C VAL A 9 19.54 4.40 13.98
N GLY A 10 19.43 5.63 14.49
CA GLY A 10 18.28 6.10 15.23
C GLY A 10 17.10 6.05 14.28
N ALA A 11 16.10 5.25 14.64
CA ALA A 11 14.80 5.22 13.99
C ALA A 11 14.36 6.64 13.63
N SER A 12 14.21 6.93 12.34
CA SER A 12 13.71 8.24 11.89
C SER A 12 12.40 8.54 12.62
N PRO A 13 12.22 9.74 13.21
CA PRO A 13 11.04 10.06 14.02
C PRO A 13 9.75 9.95 13.22
N LEU A 14 9.84 9.99 11.88
CA LEU A 14 8.72 9.85 10.98
C LEU A 14 7.95 8.53 11.20
N CYS A 15 8.65 7.39 11.25
CA CYS A 15 7.99 6.08 11.37
C CYS A 15 7.51 5.77 12.79
N ALA A 16 8.16 6.33 13.81
CA ALA A 16 7.74 6.18 15.21
C ALA A 16 6.45 6.95 15.51
N ASN A 17 6.20 8.06 14.80
CA ASN A 17 5.03 8.90 14.96
C ASN A 17 3.81 8.46 14.12
N LEU A 18 3.98 7.47 13.25
CA LEU A 18 2.87 6.94 12.44
C LEU A 18 2.03 5.96 13.25
N ASN A 19 0.91 6.45 13.77
CA ASN A 19 -0.06 5.63 14.47
C ASN A 19 -0.64 4.56 13.54
N GLY A 20 -0.81 3.35 14.07
CA GLY A 20 -1.48 2.25 13.39
C GLY A 20 -0.60 1.34 12.54
N LEU A 21 0.72 1.56 12.43
CA LEU A 21 1.60 0.60 11.76
C LEU A 21 1.79 -0.68 12.59
N SER A 22 1.84 -1.83 11.92
CA SER A 22 2.25 -3.10 12.53
C SER A 22 3.78 -3.11 12.78
N PRO A 23 4.32 -3.95 13.68
CA PRO A 23 5.77 -4.10 13.84
C PRO A 23 6.51 -4.40 12.52
N GLY A 24 5.93 -5.24 11.65
CA GLY A 24 6.44 -5.48 10.30
C GLY A 24 6.42 -4.24 9.42
N GLN A 25 5.32 -3.49 9.41
CA GLN A 25 5.20 -2.24 8.66
C GLN A 25 6.16 -1.16 9.17
N GLY A 26 6.38 -1.09 10.48
CA GLY A 26 7.34 -0.16 11.09
C GLY A 26 8.77 -0.42 10.62
N ARG A 27 9.18 -1.69 10.53
CA ARG A 27 10.49 -2.07 9.96
C ARG A 27 10.61 -1.69 8.49
N LEU A 28 9.57 -1.94 7.69
CA LEU A 28 9.55 -1.54 6.29
C LEU A 28 9.55 -0.01 6.11
N CYS A 29 8.86 0.72 6.98
CA CYS A 29 8.87 2.18 7.00
C CYS A 29 10.29 2.73 7.21
N GLN A 30 11.05 2.15 8.16
CA GLN A 30 12.43 2.57 8.39
C GLN A 30 13.34 2.34 7.17
N LEU A 31 13.07 1.28 6.39
CA LEU A 31 13.83 0.95 5.17
C LEU A 31 13.40 1.79 3.95
N TYR A 32 12.12 2.17 3.86
CA TYR A 32 11.51 2.82 2.71
C TYR A 32 10.84 4.16 3.11
N GLN A 33 11.58 5.01 3.81
CA GLN A 33 11.04 6.26 4.37
C GLN A 33 10.48 7.21 3.29
N ASP A 34 11.16 7.31 2.15
CA ASP A 34 10.75 8.08 0.97
C ASP A 34 9.43 7.58 0.35
N HIS A 35 9.05 6.31 0.60
CA HIS A 35 7.81 5.73 0.09
C HIS A 35 6.58 6.12 0.92
N MET A 36 6.79 6.51 2.18
CA MET A 36 5.69 6.67 3.14
C MET A 36 4.74 7.81 2.78
N ALA A 37 5.24 8.85 2.10
CA ALA A 37 4.38 9.90 1.54
C ALA A 37 3.45 9.36 0.44
N GLY A 38 3.97 8.49 -0.44
CA GLY A 38 3.18 7.80 -1.46
C GLY A 38 2.18 6.83 -0.84
N VAL A 39 2.59 6.06 0.17
CA VAL A 39 1.72 5.17 0.93
C VAL A 39 0.56 5.93 1.57
N ALA A 40 0.84 7.04 2.26
CA ALA A 40 -0.18 7.84 2.93
C ALA A 40 -1.15 8.48 1.92
N ARG A 41 -0.65 9.01 0.79
CA ARG A 41 -1.51 9.54 -0.28
C ARG A 41 -2.39 8.47 -0.89
N GLY A 42 -1.82 7.30 -1.21
CA GLY A 42 -2.55 6.18 -1.79
C GLY A 42 -3.64 5.63 -0.86
N ALA A 43 -3.32 5.47 0.41
CA ALA A 43 -4.26 5.11 1.45
C ALA A 43 -5.44 6.09 1.53
N ARG A 44 -5.17 7.40 1.60
CA ARG A 44 -6.23 8.43 1.63
C ARG A 44 -7.08 8.43 0.37
N ALA A 45 -6.46 8.26 -0.81
CA ALA A 45 -7.18 8.18 -2.07
C ALA A 45 -8.12 6.96 -2.11
N GLY A 46 -7.68 5.80 -1.59
CA GLY A 46 -8.52 4.62 -1.47
C GLY A 46 -9.76 4.82 -0.58
N ILE A 47 -9.61 5.54 0.54
CA ILE A 47 -10.74 5.88 1.42
C ILE A 47 -11.67 6.91 0.79
N ALA A 48 -11.12 7.96 0.17
CA ALA A 48 -11.91 8.95 -0.54
C ALA A 48 -12.76 8.29 -1.65
N GLU A 49 -12.19 7.35 -2.40
CA GLU A 49 -12.92 6.58 -3.41
C GLU A 49 -13.97 5.67 -2.77
N CYS A 50 -13.67 5.04 -1.63
CA CYS A 50 -14.65 4.26 -0.89
C CYS A 50 -15.86 5.09 -0.45
N GLN A 51 -15.62 6.27 0.13
CA GLN A 51 -16.67 7.21 0.50
C GLN A 51 -17.45 7.67 -0.72
N HIS A 52 -16.77 7.93 -1.84
CA HIS A 52 -17.42 8.32 -3.09
C HIS A 52 -18.37 7.24 -3.62
N GLN A 53 -17.92 5.99 -3.67
CA GLN A 53 -18.71 4.84 -4.15
C GLN A 53 -19.91 4.53 -3.25
N PHE A 54 -19.79 4.79 -1.94
CA PHE A 54 -20.81 4.46 -0.95
C PHE A 54 -21.58 5.68 -0.42
N ARG A 55 -21.43 6.87 -1.01
CA ARG A 55 -22.03 8.13 -0.53
C ARG A 55 -23.56 8.09 -0.35
N ASP A 56 -24.25 7.30 -1.17
CA ASP A 56 -25.72 7.16 -1.17
C ASP A 56 -26.18 5.84 -0.52
N ARG A 57 -25.31 5.20 0.28
CA ARG A 57 -25.57 3.93 0.99
C ARG A 57 -25.68 4.16 2.50
N ARG A 58 -26.36 3.22 3.19
CA ARG A 58 -26.49 3.24 4.66
C ARG A 58 -25.14 3.21 5.38
N TRP A 59 -24.19 2.45 4.84
CA TRP A 59 -22.79 2.49 5.22
C TRP A 59 -22.05 3.28 4.15
N ASN A 60 -21.46 4.43 4.50
CA ASN A 60 -20.87 5.41 3.59
C ASN A 60 -19.34 5.51 3.71
N CYS A 61 -18.69 4.53 4.33
CA CYS A 61 -17.24 4.46 4.51
C CYS A 61 -16.62 5.57 5.40
N SER A 62 -17.42 6.36 6.14
CA SER A 62 -16.90 7.41 7.04
C SER A 62 -16.14 6.89 8.26
N THR A 63 -16.44 5.65 8.70
CA THR A 63 -15.79 5.00 9.85
C THR A 63 -14.31 4.66 9.63
N VAL A 64 -13.74 4.98 8.47
CA VAL A 64 -12.35 4.67 8.08
C VAL A 64 -11.46 5.91 8.10
N GLU A 65 -11.97 7.09 8.48
CA GLU A 65 -11.22 8.35 8.50
C GLU A 65 -10.14 8.47 9.57
N ASP A 66 -10.07 7.57 10.56
CA ASP A 66 -9.17 7.63 11.73
C ASP A 66 -7.67 7.40 11.41
N GLY A 67 -7.20 7.74 10.20
CA GLY A 67 -5.78 7.78 9.83
C GLY A 67 -5.11 6.41 9.72
N THR A 68 -5.77 5.35 10.16
CA THR A 68 -5.27 3.97 10.13
C THR A 68 -5.94 3.20 8.99
N VAL A 69 -5.67 3.60 7.75
CA VAL A 69 -6.03 2.79 6.56
C VAL A 69 -5.31 1.43 6.59
N PHE A 70 -4.18 1.37 7.30
CA PHE A 70 -3.52 0.15 7.70
C PHE A 70 -3.76 -0.11 9.19
N GLY A 71 -4.90 0.21 9.79
CA GLY A 71 -5.28 -0.28 11.12
C GLY A 71 -6.04 -1.60 10.98
N PRO A 72 -6.60 -2.16 12.05
CA PRO A 72 -7.73 -3.09 11.94
C PRO A 72 -8.94 -2.29 11.44
N VAL A 73 -8.97 -1.99 10.14
CA VAL A 73 -9.86 -1.00 9.50
C VAL A 73 -11.33 -1.22 9.84
N LEU A 74 -11.76 -2.47 9.98
CA LEU A 74 -13.08 -2.82 10.49
C LEU A 74 -12.97 -4.12 11.28
N GLY A 75 -13.44 -4.17 12.53
CA GLY A 75 -13.41 -5.36 13.39
C GLY A 75 -14.24 -6.55 12.87
N ILE A 76 -14.94 -6.40 11.75
CA ILE A 76 -15.91 -7.34 11.21
C ILE A 76 -15.48 -7.79 9.81
N ALA A 77 -15.60 -9.09 9.52
CA ALA A 77 -15.39 -9.64 8.19
C ALA A 77 -16.68 -9.51 7.35
N SER A 78 -16.86 -8.37 6.69
CA SER A 78 -18.02 -8.06 5.84
C SER A 78 -17.63 -7.76 4.39
N ARG A 79 -18.62 -7.60 3.51
CA ARG A 79 -18.40 -7.22 2.10
C ARG A 79 -17.80 -5.82 1.98
N GLU A 80 -18.20 -4.93 2.87
CA GLU A 80 -17.68 -3.57 2.99
C GLU A 80 -16.20 -3.59 3.40
N THR A 81 -15.84 -4.42 4.38
CA THR A 81 -14.42 -4.63 4.75
C THR A 81 -13.60 -5.14 3.57
N ALA A 82 -14.14 -6.08 2.79
CA ALA A 82 -13.45 -6.57 1.61
C ALA A 82 -13.18 -5.47 0.59
N PHE A 83 -14.16 -4.61 0.34
CA PHE A 83 -14.03 -3.46 -0.55
C PHE A 83 -12.98 -2.47 -0.06
N VAL A 84 -12.96 -2.13 1.24
CA VAL A 84 -11.98 -1.20 1.81
C VAL A 84 -10.56 -1.73 1.68
N HIS A 85 -10.33 -3.01 1.96
CA HIS A 85 -9.01 -3.65 1.78
C HIS A 85 -8.53 -3.58 0.32
N ALA A 86 -9.42 -3.87 -0.63
CA ALA A 86 -9.11 -3.79 -2.05
C ALA A 86 -8.78 -2.35 -2.47
N MET A 87 -9.62 -1.36 -2.12
CA MET A 87 -9.38 0.04 -2.49
C MET A 87 -8.14 0.64 -1.83
N ALA A 88 -7.86 0.28 -0.58
CA ALA A 88 -6.64 0.70 0.12
C ALA A 88 -5.39 0.16 -0.59
N ALA A 89 -5.37 -1.13 -0.93
CA ALA A 89 -4.26 -1.73 -1.66
C ALA A 89 -4.11 -1.12 -3.06
N ALA A 90 -5.21 -0.93 -3.79
CA ALA A 90 -5.23 -0.29 -5.10
C ALA A 90 -4.67 1.15 -5.06
N GLY A 91 -5.11 1.94 -4.07
CA GLY A 91 -4.67 3.32 -3.88
C GLY A 91 -3.17 3.42 -3.62
N VAL A 92 -2.60 2.51 -2.82
CA VAL A 92 -1.15 2.46 -2.57
C VAL A 92 -0.37 2.07 -3.82
N VAL A 93 -0.81 1.04 -4.57
CA VAL A 93 -0.18 0.68 -5.86
C VAL A 93 -0.14 1.88 -6.78
N TYR A 94 -1.30 2.52 -6.99
CA TYR A 94 -1.43 3.69 -7.84
C TYR A 94 -0.48 4.83 -7.42
N SER A 95 -0.50 5.21 -6.15
CA SER A 95 0.29 6.35 -5.68
C SER A 95 1.79 6.07 -5.68
N VAL A 96 2.23 4.84 -5.38
CA VAL A 96 3.65 4.47 -5.39
C VAL A 96 4.16 4.36 -6.83
N SER A 97 3.40 3.72 -7.72
CA SER A 97 3.76 3.61 -9.14
C SER A 97 3.90 4.97 -9.83
N ARG A 98 3.04 5.92 -9.48
CA ARG A 98 3.14 7.30 -9.96
C ARG A 98 4.32 8.04 -9.33
N ALA A 99 4.58 7.87 -8.04
CA ALA A 99 5.74 8.48 -7.39
C ALA A 99 7.07 8.00 -8.03
N CYS A 100 7.15 6.74 -8.48
CA CYS A 100 8.26 6.24 -9.29
C CYS A 100 8.40 6.98 -10.62
N ARG A 101 7.30 7.17 -11.35
CA ARG A 101 7.29 7.90 -12.62
C ARG A 101 7.75 9.35 -12.44
N ASP A 102 7.28 9.99 -11.38
CA ASP A 102 7.57 11.40 -11.09
C ASP A 102 8.96 11.60 -10.46
N GLY A 103 9.75 10.54 -10.29
CA GLY A 103 11.12 10.62 -9.75
C GLY A 103 11.20 10.93 -8.25
N GLN A 104 10.12 10.71 -7.50
CA GLN A 104 10.03 11.02 -6.07
C GLN A 104 10.71 9.96 -5.17
N LEU A 105 10.96 8.76 -5.71
CA LEU A 105 11.47 7.61 -4.97
C LEU A 105 12.83 7.20 -5.53
N SER A 106 13.83 7.00 -4.67
CA SER A 106 15.20 6.70 -5.14
C SER A 106 15.37 5.26 -5.63
N SER A 107 14.46 4.37 -5.27
CA SER A 107 14.51 2.94 -5.52
C SER A 107 13.93 2.51 -6.87
N CYS A 108 13.24 3.41 -7.57
CA CYS A 108 12.51 3.12 -8.80
C CYS A 108 12.52 4.30 -9.77
N GLY A 109 12.03 4.06 -10.99
CA GLY A 109 11.84 5.08 -12.02
C GLY A 109 10.67 4.70 -12.93
N CYS A 110 10.67 5.21 -14.16
CA CYS A 110 9.64 4.92 -15.17
C CYS A 110 9.40 3.41 -15.37
N SER A 111 8.18 3.07 -15.81
CA SER A 111 7.88 1.72 -16.26
C SER A 111 8.84 1.24 -17.34
N ARG A 112 9.24 -0.04 -17.25
CA ARG A 112 10.02 -0.75 -18.27
C ARG A 112 9.13 -1.51 -19.26
N SER A 113 7.82 -1.27 -19.25
CA SER A 113 6.88 -1.88 -20.18
C SER A 113 7.26 -1.55 -21.63
N GLY A 114 7.48 -2.61 -22.41
CA GLY A 114 7.68 -2.49 -23.85
C GLY A 114 6.41 -2.00 -24.55
N ARG A 115 6.59 -1.59 -25.82
CA ARG A 115 5.49 -1.23 -26.71
C ARG A 115 4.42 -2.33 -26.74
N PRO A 116 3.13 -2.02 -26.50
CA PRO A 116 2.04 -2.98 -26.67
C PRO A 116 1.97 -3.54 -28.10
N ARG A 117 1.71 -4.85 -28.24
CA ARG A 117 1.70 -5.53 -29.54
C ARG A 117 0.56 -5.08 -30.45
N ASP A 118 -0.53 -4.64 -29.83
CA ASP A 118 -1.77 -4.14 -30.41
C ASP A 118 -1.75 -2.62 -30.70
N LEU A 119 -0.69 -1.91 -30.31
CA LEU A 119 -0.55 -0.49 -30.61
C LEU A 119 -0.38 -0.27 -32.12
N ASN A 120 -1.18 0.63 -32.69
CA ASN A 120 -1.08 1.02 -34.10
C ASN A 120 0.37 1.40 -34.46
N ARG A 121 0.91 0.80 -35.53
CA ARG A 121 2.29 0.98 -36.01
C ARG A 121 2.67 2.45 -36.26
N GLU A 122 1.70 3.29 -36.59
CA GLU A 122 1.91 4.72 -36.82
C GLU A 122 2.17 5.51 -35.52
N TRP A 123 1.75 4.99 -34.37
CA TRP A 123 1.93 5.67 -33.09
C TRP A 123 3.31 5.37 -32.52
N ILE A 124 3.98 6.39 -31.99
CA ILE A 124 5.28 6.24 -31.32
C ILE A 124 5.01 5.89 -29.86
N TRP A 125 5.58 4.78 -29.39
CA TRP A 125 5.58 4.43 -27.96
C TRP A 125 6.76 5.11 -27.27
N GLY A 126 6.50 5.84 -26.20
CA GLY A 126 7.53 6.55 -25.46
C GLY A 126 6.97 7.30 -24.26
N GLY A 127 7.82 8.14 -23.66
CA GLY A 127 7.53 8.84 -22.43
C GLY A 127 7.84 8.03 -21.18
N CYS A 128 7.44 8.56 -20.03
CA CYS A 128 7.63 7.93 -18.73
C CYS A 128 6.25 7.49 -18.20
N GLY A 129 5.99 6.19 -18.16
CA GLY A 129 4.76 5.62 -17.61
C GLY A 129 4.87 5.23 -16.13
N ASP A 130 3.73 5.12 -15.45
CA ASP A 130 3.62 4.65 -14.06
C ASP A 130 4.23 3.24 -13.91
N ASN A 131 5.11 3.04 -12.92
CA ASN A 131 5.79 1.75 -12.71
C ASN A 131 4.94 0.79 -11.87
N LEU A 132 3.97 0.16 -12.53
CA LEU A 132 3.01 -0.75 -11.89
C LEU A 132 3.67 -1.99 -11.26
N GLU A 133 4.72 -2.54 -11.89
CA GLU A 133 5.43 -3.69 -11.35
C GLU A 133 6.07 -3.38 -9.99
N TYR A 134 6.73 -2.22 -9.89
CA TYR A 134 7.32 -1.78 -8.62
C TYR A 134 6.24 -1.51 -7.57
N GLY A 135 5.22 -0.72 -7.91
CA GLY A 135 4.14 -0.37 -6.99
C GLY A 135 3.40 -1.61 -6.48
N TYR A 136 3.15 -2.60 -7.33
CA TYR A 136 2.58 -3.88 -6.95
C TYR A 136 3.44 -4.61 -5.91
N LYS A 137 4.73 -4.81 -6.21
CA LYS A 137 5.66 -5.56 -5.34
C LYS A 137 5.85 -4.88 -3.99
N PHE A 138 6.05 -3.57 -3.99
CA PHE A 138 6.17 -2.77 -2.78
C PHE A 138 4.90 -2.86 -1.93
N THR A 139 3.73 -2.63 -2.56
CA THR A 139 2.44 -2.66 -1.85
C THR A 139 2.15 -4.05 -1.28
N GLN A 140 2.43 -5.11 -2.02
CA GLN A 140 2.29 -6.48 -1.51
C GLN A 140 3.17 -6.68 -0.28
N GLY A 141 4.44 -6.28 -0.32
CA GLY A 141 5.35 -6.38 0.81
C GLY A 141 4.88 -5.57 2.02
N PHE A 142 4.42 -4.34 1.82
CA PHE A 142 4.05 -3.42 2.88
C PHE A 142 2.66 -3.66 3.49
N VAL A 143 1.64 -3.90 2.66
CA VAL A 143 0.25 -4.04 3.12
C VAL A 143 0.03 -5.43 3.72
N ASP A 144 0.57 -6.49 3.11
CA ASP A 144 0.32 -7.87 3.56
C ASP A 144 1.10 -8.24 4.82
N VAL A 145 2.17 -7.51 5.19
CA VAL A 145 3.03 -7.89 6.32
C VAL A 145 2.26 -8.03 7.63
N ARG A 146 1.25 -7.17 7.88
CA ARG A 146 0.38 -7.27 9.06
C ARG A 146 -0.33 -8.62 9.15
N GLU A 147 -0.83 -9.11 8.02
CA GLU A 147 -1.61 -10.35 7.99
C GLU A 147 -0.71 -11.58 8.10
N ARG A 148 0.58 -11.44 7.76
CA ARG A 148 1.60 -12.52 7.76
C ARG A 148 2.43 -12.58 9.04
N GLU A 149 2.60 -11.47 9.76
CA GLU A 149 3.46 -11.43 10.97
C GLU A 149 2.83 -12.15 12.18
N ARG A 150 1.51 -12.41 12.14
CA ARG A 150 0.79 -13.15 13.18
C ARG A 150 0.50 -14.57 12.72
N SER A 151 0.86 -15.55 13.54
CA SER A 151 0.48 -16.95 13.32
C SER A 151 -0.82 -17.25 14.08
N TYR A 152 -1.80 -17.79 13.37
CA TYR A 152 -3.08 -18.20 13.94
C TYR A 152 -3.23 -19.71 13.89
N LYS A 153 -4.01 -20.26 14.82
CA LYS A 153 -4.33 -21.70 14.83
C LYS A 153 -5.03 -22.07 13.52
N ARG A 154 -4.62 -23.19 12.92
CA ARG A 154 -5.23 -23.69 11.68
C ARG A 154 -6.73 -23.91 11.86
N GLY A 155 -7.54 -23.36 10.95
CA GLY A 155 -8.99 -23.41 10.98
C GLY A 155 -9.65 -22.40 11.93
N SER A 156 -8.89 -21.52 12.58
CA SER A 156 -9.47 -20.48 13.44
C SER A 156 -10.13 -19.37 12.61
N ARG A 157 -11.07 -18.66 13.24
CA ARG A 157 -11.75 -17.51 12.63
C ARG A 157 -10.77 -16.40 12.25
N GLU A 158 -9.74 -16.20 13.08
CA GLU A 158 -8.68 -15.23 12.86
C GLU A 158 -7.81 -15.60 11.66
N GLN A 159 -7.49 -16.88 11.49
CA GLN A 159 -6.79 -17.36 10.29
C GLN A 159 -7.63 -17.09 9.04
N GLY A 160 -8.92 -17.46 9.07
CA GLY A 160 -9.83 -17.22 7.95
C GLY A 160 -9.94 -15.74 7.58
N ARG A 161 -9.95 -14.86 8.59
CA ARG A 161 -9.95 -13.41 8.39
C ARG A 161 -8.64 -12.89 7.79
N SER A 162 -7.48 -13.32 8.28
CA SER A 162 -6.19 -12.92 7.71
C SER A 162 -6.08 -13.34 6.24
N LEU A 163 -6.52 -14.56 5.90
CA LEU A 163 -6.56 -15.04 4.52
C LEU A 163 -7.53 -14.25 3.64
N MET A 164 -8.71 -13.89 4.17
CA MET A 164 -9.67 -13.02 3.49
C MET A 164 -9.04 -11.65 3.20
N ASN A 165 -8.38 -11.04 4.18
CA ASN A 165 -7.71 -9.74 4.02
C ASN A 165 -6.62 -9.80 2.94
N LEU A 166 -5.77 -10.84 2.97
CA LEU A 166 -4.74 -11.07 1.94
C LEU A 166 -5.35 -11.21 0.54
N HIS A 167 -6.47 -11.94 0.42
CA HIS A 167 -7.18 -12.10 -0.84
C HIS A 167 -7.75 -10.77 -1.36
N ASN A 168 -8.37 -9.98 -0.48
CA ASN A 168 -8.95 -8.69 -0.86
C ASN A 168 -7.88 -7.67 -1.23
N ASN A 169 -6.75 -7.64 -0.49
CA ASN A 169 -5.61 -6.81 -0.85
C ASN A 169 -5.09 -7.18 -2.24
N GLU A 170 -4.97 -8.48 -2.53
CA GLU A 170 -4.53 -8.98 -3.84
C GLU A 170 -5.51 -8.59 -4.95
N ALA A 171 -6.81 -8.68 -4.71
CA ALA A 171 -7.83 -8.27 -5.66
C ALA A 171 -7.73 -6.78 -6.02
N GLY A 172 -7.38 -5.92 -5.05
CA GLY A 172 -7.16 -4.50 -5.30
C GLY A 172 -5.85 -4.15 -6.00
N ARG A 173 -4.82 -5.00 -5.90
CA ARG A 173 -3.52 -4.76 -6.54
C ARG A 173 -3.48 -5.10 -8.03
N ARG A 174 -4.41 -5.93 -8.51
CA ARG A 174 -4.49 -6.39 -9.90
C ARG A 174 -5.36 -5.47 -10.74
#